data_AF-A0A0K1PG69-F1
#
_entry.id   AF-A0A0K1PG69-F1
#
_cell.length_a   1.000
_cell.length_b   1.000
_cell.length_c   1.000
_cell.angle_alpha   90.00
_cell.angle_beta   90.00
_cell.angle_gamma   90.00
#
_symmetry.space_group_name_H-M   'P 1'
#
loop_
_entity.id
_entity.type
_entity.pdbx_description
1 polymer ?
#
loop_
_entity_poly.entity_id
_entity_poly.type
_entity_poly.pdbx_seq_one_letter_code
_entity_poly.pdbx_strand_id
1 'polypeptide(L)'
;MEPGGSGGDAGQGGTGGTGGDAGQGGSGGDVGQGGSGGDAGQGGSGGGAGQGGSGGDAVQGGSGGDAGQGGSGGDAGQGGTGGGAGQGGSGGDAGQGGIGGDAGQGGTGGDAGQGGTGGDAGQSGGTGGTGGAGACIPETDSGLCLIAEASCGPILVTDACGEQREVACGTCGAGERCGVVEGRKQCFVPPPPAWDHAFQWIVPDPGYCQKVAGDALGLWVTCGREIFEWDGDSTWTSLGWPGSSNSTVRAIWADGAGTLWLAVNNSYRTFRWDGVHWTQAGGTLSPVLNALGGSNGNVWLAGASGNLFGWSGSDWTKETLATTESFYGLWAAPSGEAWVVGNAGTIFAHGPSGWLSQASNTTAKLNAIHGSSATDVWAVGENGVAVHWDGSSWTHVPTGTTDTIGGVWVVSPNEAYILLITGKQLRRWNGTTWTAMPAAPNGTISLWGLESGELISVGVGVALYR
;
A
#
# COMPACT_ATOMS: atom_id res chain seq x y z
N MET A 1 54.41 32.68 -21.59
CA MET A 1 55.55 31.76 -21.60
C MET A 1 56.12 31.77 -20.21
N GLU A 2 56.08 30.59 -19.56
CA GLU A 2 56.82 30.20 -18.33
C GLU A 2 56.67 31.04 -17.05
N PRO A 3 57.07 30.55 -15.87
CA PRO A 3 57.27 29.16 -15.38
C PRO A 3 56.47 28.88 -14.09
N GLY A 4 56.54 27.64 -13.59
CA GLY A 4 55.95 27.23 -12.31
C GLY A 4 56.38 28.10 -11.12
N GLY A 5 55.42 28.38 -10.23
CA GLY A 5 55.67 29.01 -8.95
C GLY A 5 56.26 28.00 -7.96
N SER A 6 57.45 28.32 -7.45
CA SER A 6 58.13 27.63 -6.35
C SER A 6 57.30 27.65 -5.06
N GLY A 7 57.39 26.56 -4.29
CA GLY A 7 56.62 26.31 -3.08
C GLY A 7 56.59 27.46 -2.07
N GLY A 8 55.41 27.69 -1.51
CA GLY A 8 55.17 28.56 -0.36
C GLY A 8 54.76 27.76 0.87
N ASP A 9 55.08 28.29 2.04
CA ASP A 9 54.79 27.71 3.37
C ASP A 9 53.29 27.64 3.69
N ALA A 10 52.96 26.78 4.67
CA ALA A 10 51.63 26.35 5.13
C ALA A 10 50.50 27.39 5.02
N GLY A 11 49.69 27.27 3.96
CA GLY A 11 48.37 27.87 3.87
C GLY A 11 47.29 26.80 4.03
N GLN A 12 46.20 27.11 4.76
CA GLN A 12 45.05 26.23 4.83
C GLN A 12 44.30 26.21 3.48
N GLY A 13 44.08 25.01 2.94
CA GLY A 13 43.34 24.82 1.68
C GLY A 13 41.88 25.28 1.78
N GLY A 14 41.40 26.01 0.78
CA GLY A 14 39.99 26.45 0.71
C GLY A 14 39.03 25.29 0.46
N THR A 15 37.78 25.41 0.94
CA THR A 15 36.71 24.43 0.72
C THR A 15 36.12 24.53 -0.69
N GLY A 16 35.92 23.40 -1.35
CA GLY A 16 35.28 23.33 -2.66
C GLY A 16 33.78 23.62 -2.59
N GLY A 17 33.23 24.30 -3.61
CA GLY A 17 31.77 24.43 -3.77
C GLY A 17 31.10 23.10 -4.14
N THR A 18 29.77 23.08 -4.31
CA THR A 18 29.02 21.87 -4.74
C THR A 18 29.61 21.29 -6.03
N GLY A 19 30.08 20.04 -6.00
CA GLY A 19 30.77 19.37 -7.11
C GLY A 19 32.21 19.83 -7.39
N GLY A 20 32.81 20.62 -6.51
CA GLY A 20 34.19 21.09 -6.64
C GLY A 20 35.17 20.30 -5.76
N ASP A 21 36.29 19.89 -6.35
CA ASP A 21 37.38 19.19 -5.65
C ASP A 21 38.12 20.12 -4.68
N ALA A 22 38.73 19.52 -3.65
CA ALA A 22 39.54 20.26 -2.69
C ALA A 22 40.90 20.72 -3.28
N GLY A 23 41.36 21.91 -2.87
CA GLY A 23 42.67 22.43 -3.24
C GLY A 23 43.82 21.72 -2.52
N GLN A 24 44.95 21.48 -3.20
CA GLN A 24 46.13 20.78 -2.66
C GLN A 24 46.90 21.61 -1.60
N GLY A 25 47.43 20.92 -0.58
CA GLY A 25 48.23 21.54 0.49
C GLY A 25 49.70 21.72 0.11
N GLY A 26 50.32 22.81 0.56
CA GLY A 26 51.77 23.03 0.45
C GLY A 26 52.59 22.10 1.37
N SER A 27 53.93 22.21 1.36
CA SER A 27 54.77 21.34 2.22
C SER A 27 54.46 21.55 3.69
N GLY A 28 53.99 20.50 4.37
CA GLY A 28 53.58 20.53 5.77
C GLY A 28 52.22 21.17 6.07
N GLY A 29 51.39 21.47 5.06
CA GLY A 29 50.06 22.05 5.25
C GLY A 29 48.92 21.02 5.09
N ASP A 30 47.89 21.13 5.93
CA ASP A 30 46.66 20.33 5.85
C ASP A 30 45.77 20.80 4.68
N VAL A 31 45.06 19.86 4.06
CA VAL A 31 44.22 20.06 2.87
C VAL A 31 42.77 20.43 3.26
N GLY A 32 42.10 21.23 2.43
CA GLY A 32 40.66 21.52 2.55
C GLY A 32 39.73 20.33 2.22
N GLN A 33 38.45 20.44 2.56
CA GLN A 33 37.41 19.44 2.27
C GLN A 33 36.73 19.67 0.90
N GLY A 34 36.44 18.58 0.18
CA GLY A 34 35.69 18.61 -1.08
C GLY A 34 34.19 18.88 -0.85
N GLY A 35 33.53 19.48 -1.84
CA GLY A 35 32.06 19.66 -1.81
C GLY A 35 31.31 18.35 -2.08
N SER A 36 29.96 18.35 -2.06
CA SER A 36 29.19 17.13 -2.37
C SER A 36 29.52 16.60 -3.77
N GLY A 37 29.94 15.33 -3.87
CA GLY A 37 30.42 14.70 -5.11
C GLY A 37 31.82 15.12 -5.58
N GLY A 38 32.57 15.90 -4.79
CA GLY A 38 33.95 16.31 -5.10
C GLY A 38 34.97 15.50 -4.30
N ASP A 39 36.14 15.28 -4.90
CA ASP A 39 37.19 14.43 -4.35
C ASP A 39 38.07 15.15 -3.31
N ALA A 40 38.72 14.36 -2.46
CA ALA A 40 39.70 14.86 -1.50
C ALA A 40 40.95 15.43 -2.18
N GLY A 41 41.57 16.47 -1.61
CA GLY A 41 42.83 17.02 -2.10
C GLY A 41 44.05 16.30 -1.51
N GLN A 42 45.16 16.24 -2.26
CA GLN A 42 46.40 15.58 -1.84
C GLN A 42 47.22 16.46 -0.89
N GLY A 43 47.74 15.85 0.19
CA GLY A 43 48.60 16.51 1.18
C GLY A 43 50.05 16.62 0.73
N GLY A 44 50.74 17.68 1.17
CA GLY A 44 52.18 17.87 0.94
C GLY A 44 53.05 16.91 1.77
N SER A 45 54.38 16.99 1.64
CA SER A 45 55.31 16.15 2.42
C SER A 45 55.10 16.31 3.94
N GLY A 46 54.74 15.22 4.62
CA GLY A 46 54.42 15.21 6.06
C GLY A 46 53.00 15.65 6.44
N GLY A 47 52.16 16.05 5.47
CA GLY A 47 50.74 16.40 5.69
C GLY A 47 49.80 15.25 5.34
N GLY A 48 48.71 15.10 6.10
CA GLY A 48 47.64 14.13 5.82
C GLY A 48 46.79 14.52 4.61
N ALA A 49 46.15 13.53 3.97
CA ALA A 49 45.20 13.80 2.88
C ALA A 49 43.83 14.27 3.40
N GLY A 50 43.11 15.06 2.59
CA GLY A 50 41.78 15.60 2.94
C GLY A 50 40.67 14.54 2.95
N GLN A 51 39.46 14.95 3.35
CA GLN A 51 38.23 14.12 3.29
C GLN A 51 37.41 14.46 2.03
N GLY A 52 36.92 13.42 1.34
CA GLY A 52 36.03 13.54 0.18
C GLY A 52 34.59 13.89 0.59
N GLY A 53 33.82 14.50 -0.31
CA GLY A 53 32.39 14.72 -0.10
C GLY A 53 31.55 13.45 -0.24
N SER A 54 30.23 13.53 -0.05
CA SER A 54 29.33 12.38 -0.29
C SER A 54 29.48 11.86 -1.72
N GLY A 55 29.83 10.57 -1.86
CA GLY A 55 30.15 9.90 -3.14
C GLY A 55 31.54 10.19 -3.73
N GLY A 56 32.38 10.99 -3.05
CA GLY A 56 33.74 11.32 -3.49
C GLY A 56 34.81 10.44 -2.84
N ASP A 57 35.87 10.18 -3.59
CA ASP A 57 36.94 9.27 -3.19
C ASP A 57 38.02 9.98 -2.38
N ALA A 58 38.67 9.24 -1.48
CA ALA A 58 39.83 9.75 -0.76
C ALA A 58 41.12 9.61 -1.58
N VAL A 59 42.05 10.53 -1.38
CA VAL A 59 43.35 10.53 -2.06
C VAL A 59 44.51 10.17 -1.13
N GLN A 60 45.65 9.84 -1.74
CA GLN A 60 46.86 9.40 -1.06
C GLN A 60 47.51 10.51 -0.20
N GLY A 61 47.90 10.17 1.03
CA GLY A 61 48.66 11.05 1.93
C GLY A 61 50.10 11.29 1.44
N GLY A 62 50.73 12.39 1.86
CA GLY A 62 52.13 12.67 1.55
C GLY A 62 53.10 11.69 2.23
N SER A 63 54.41 11.78 1.93
CA SER A 63 55.42 10.93 2.59
C SER A 63 55.40 11.11 4.12
N GLY A 64 55.09 10.05 4.86
CA GLY A 64 54.92 10.08 6.32
C GLY A 64 53.55 10.55 6.82
N GLY A 65 52.62 10.88 5.92
CA GLY A 65 51.25 11.29 6.26
C GLY A 65 50.23 10.16 6.10
N ASP A 66 49.19 10.21 6.92
CA ASP A 66 48.06 9.28 6.88
C ASP A 66 47.14 9.55 5.68
N ALA A 67 46.46 8.50 5.22
CA ALA A 67 45.55 8.61 4.09
C ALA A 67 44.22 9.31 4.44
N GLY A 68 43.56 9.86 3.42
CA GLY A 68 42.24 10.47 3.55
C GLY A 68 41.14 9.43 3.76
N GLN A 69 40.00 9.87 4.32
CA GLN A 69 38.79 9.06 4.48
C GLN A 69 37.78 9.35 3.35
N GLY A 70 37.22 8.29 2.77
CA GLY A 70 36.21 8.40 1.71
C GLY A 70 34.85 8.86 2.24
N GLY A 71 34.03 9.48 1.38
CA GLY A 71 32.66 9.84 1.72
C GLY A 71 31.70 8.63 1.73
N SER A 72 30.39 8.86 1.95
CA SER A 72 29.39 7.76 1.87
C SER A 72 29.42 7.08 0.49
N GLY A 73 29.73 5.78 0.44
CA GLY A 73 29.88 5.02 -0.80
C GLY A 73 31.22 5.22 -1.53
N GLY A 74 32.13 6.05 -1.01
CA GLY A 74 33.45 6.30 -1.59
C GLY A 74 34.55 5.47 -0.91
N ASP A 75 35.61 5.20 -1.67
CA ASP A 75 36.72 4.34 -1.24
C ASP A 75 37.77 5.11 -0.43
N ALA A 76 38.46 4.39 0.44
CA ALA A 76 39.52 4.94 1.26
C ALA A 76 40.82 5.20 0.47
N GLY A 77 41.53 6.27 0.85
CA GLY A 77 42.84 6.61 0.29
C GLY A 77 43.95 5.68 0.80
N GLN A 78 45.08 5.68 0.10
CA GLN A 78 46.29 4.93 0.49
C GLN A 78 47.26 5.78 1.33
N GLY A 79 47.92 5.15 2.31
CA GLY A 79 48.88 5.84 3.20
C GLY A 79 50.23 6.10 2.51
N GLY A 80 50.97 7.12 2.98
CA GLY A 80 52.37 7.35 2.59
C GLY A 80 53.33 6.38 3.30
N THR A 81 54.63 6.44 2.99
CA THR A 81 55.65 5.61 3.70
C THR A 81 55.64 5.89 5.20
N GLY A 82 55.28 4.89 6.03
CA GLY A 82 55.11 5.02 7.48
C GLY A 82 53.74 5.55 7.95
N GLY A 83 52.83 5.91 7.04
CA GLY A 83 51.48 6.37 7.34
C GLY A 83 50.44 5.25 7.26
N GLY A 84 49.40 5.35 8.09
CA GLY A 84 48.28 4.40 8.12
C GLY A 84 47.33 4.57 6.93
N ALA A 85 46.60 3.51 6.61
CA ALA A 85 45.54 3.54 5.60
C ALA A 85 44.28 4.28 6.06
N GLY A 86 43.54 4.81 5.09
CA GLY A 86 42.23 5.45 5.33
C GLY A 86 41.12 4.43 5.60
N GLN A 87 40.00 4.91 6.14
CA GLN A 87 38.77 4.12 6.33
C GLN A 87 37.76 4.42 5.21
N GLY A 88 37.12 3.37 4.71
CA GLY A 88 36.13 3.46 3.62
C GLY A 88 34.76 3.89 4.15
N GLY A 89 33.94 4.51 3.29
CA GLY A 89 32.55 4.84 3.62
C GLY A 89 31.63 3.63 3.62
N SER A 90 30.33 3.82 3.89
CA SER A 90 29.33 2.74 3.81
C SER A 90 29.31 2.10 2.42
N GLY A 91 29.67 0.82 2.32
CA GLY A 91 29.81 0.08 1.05
C GLY A 91 31.14 0.28 0.30
N GLY A 92 32.05 1.12 0.81
CA GLY A 92 33.38 1.36 0.23
C GLY A 92 34.48 0.50 0.86
N ASP A 93 35.52 0.25 0.08
CA ASP A 93 36.62 -0.65 0.45
C ASP A 93 37.68 0.06 1.31
N ALA A 94 38.40 -0.73 2.11
CA ALA A 94 39.47 -0.18 2.95
C ALA A 94 40.75 0.14 2.17
N GLY A 95 41.45 1.19 2.59
CA GLY A 95 42.70 1.62 1.99
C GLY A 95 43.87 0.69 2.34
N GLN A 96 44.93 0.74 1.54
CA GLN A 96 46.19 0.05 1.82
C GLN A 96 47.19 0.94 2.57
N GLY A 97 47.84 0.36 3.58
CA GLY A 97 48.83 1.06 4.42
C GLY A 97 50.20 1.14 3.73
N GLY A 98 50.99 2.16 4.05
CA GLY A 98 52.37 2.25 3.56
C GLY A 98 53.31 1.26 4.24
N ILE A 99 54.58 1.22 3.83
CA ILE A 99 55.61 0.36 4.48
C ILE A 99 55.70 0.70 5.98
N GLY A 100 55.37 -0.27 6.84
CA GLY A 100 55.31 -0.13 8.30
C GLY A 100 54.03 0.47 8.87
N GLY A 101 53.03 0.78 8.02
CA GLY A 101 51.72 1.29 8.43
C GLY A 101 50.65 0.19 8.45
N ASP A 102 49.69 0.34 9.35
CA ASP A 102 48.56 -0.58 9.52
C ASP A 102 47.51 -0.42 8.41
N ALA A 103 46.79 -1.51 8.13
CA ALA A 103 45.71 -1.54 7.15
C ALA A 103 44.44 -0.78 7.61
N GLY A 104 43.65 -0.32 6.64
CA GLY A 104 42.39 0.37 6.90
C GLY A 104 41.27 -0.61 7.22
N GLN A 105 40.19 -0.13 7.81
CA GLN A 105 38.94 -0.89 7.98
C GLN A 105 37.94 -0.52 6.88
N GLY A 106 37.35 -1.54 6.25
CA GLY A 106 36.34 -1.38 5.20
C GLY A 106 34.97 -1.05 5.80
N GLY A 107 34.11 -0.41 5.01
CA GLY A 107 32.73 -0.13 5.40
C GLY A 107 31.86 -1.39 5.47
N THR A 108 30.59 -1.25 5.85
CA THR A 108 29.63 -2.37 5.83
C THR A 108 29.50 -2.95 4.42
N GLY A 109 29.94 -4.21 4.24
CA GLY A 109 29.95 -4.89 2.94
C GLY A 109 31.22 -4.68 2.09
N GLY A 110 32.16 -3.84 2.53
CA GLY A 110 33.44 -3.60 1.85
C GLY A 110 34.56 -4.53 2.32
N ASP A 111 35.53 -4.74 1.43
CA ASP A 111 36.65 -5.66 1.66
C ASP A 111 37.72 -5.07 2.61
N ALA A 112 38.45 -5.96 3.29
CA ALA A 112 39.56 -5.58 4.15
C ALA A 112 40.79 -5.11 3.35
N GLY A 113 41.40 -4.01 3.77
CA GLY A 113 42.67 -3.54 3.22
C GLY A 113 43.84 -4.44 3.65
N GLN A 114 44.90 -4.46 2.84
CA GLN A 114 46.17 -5.12 3.19
C GLN A 114 47.14 -4.12 3.85
N GLY A 115 47.79 -4.54 4.93
CA GLY A 115 48.80 -3.76 5.64
C GLY A 115 50.14 -3.78 4.90
N GLY A 116 50.99 -2.79 5.17
CA GLY A 116 52.35 -2.78 4.65
C GLY A 116 53.23 -3.87 5.27
N THR A 117 54.43 -4.09 4.75
CA THR A 117 55.36 -5.10 5.30
C THR A 117 55.70 -4.79 6.76
N GLY A 118 55.14 -5.58 7.68
CA GLY A 118 55.33 -5.44 9.14
C GLY A 118 54.18 -4.77 9.91
N GLY A 119 53.12 -4.31 9.23
CA GLY A 119 51.88 -3.83 9.86
C GLY A 119 50.83 -4.93 10.00
N ASP A 120 49.86 -4.73 10.88
CA ASP A 120 48.78 -5.68 11.11
C ASP A 120 47.71 -5.63 10.00
N ALA A 121 47.11 -6.78 9.68
CA ALA A 121 46.06 -6.87 8.67
C ALA A 121 44.73 -6.27 9.18
N GLY A 122 44.02 -5.58 8.30
CA GLY A 122 42.75 -4.92 8.63
C GLY A 122 41.63 -5.94 8.80
N GLN A 123 40.65 -5.63 9.64
CA GLN A 123 39.43 -6.42 9.74
C GLN A 123 38.47 -6.01 8.61
N SER A 124 37.88 -6.99 7.93
CA SER A 124 36.80 -6.74 6.97
C SER A 124 35.60 -6.14 7.71
N GLY A 125 34.84 -5.28 7.03
CA GLY A 125 33.51 -4.92 7.53
C GLY A 125 32.73 -6.21 7.77
N GLY A 126 32.18 -6.36 8.99
CA GLY A 126 31.74 -7.67 9.48
C GLY A 126 30.88 -8.44 8.48
N THR A 127 31.41 -9.53 7.93
CA THR A 127 30.61 -10.53 7.24
C THR A 127 29.73 -11.20 8.28
N GLY A 128 28.42 -11.20 8.06
CA GLY A 128 27.46 -11.88 8.91
C GLY A 128 27.87 -13.31 9.23
N GLY A 129 28.29 -13.51 10.48
CA GLY A 129 28.01 -14.67 11.31
C GLY A 129 28.67 -16.01 10.96
N THR A 130 29.59 -16.46 11.82
CA THR A 130 29.54 -17.84 12.33
C THR A 130 29.91 -17.88 13.81
N GLY A 131 29.06 -18.48 14.64
CA GLY A 131 29.46 -19.06 15.93
C GLY A 131 28.88 -18.40 17.17
N GLY A 132 27.60 -18.65 17.44
CA GLY A 132 26.95 -18.42 18.72
C GLY A 132 25.44 -18.49 18.52
N ALA A 133 24.70 -19.07 19.46
CA ALA A 133 23.24 -19.05 19.44
C ALA A 133 22.73 -17.60 19.60
N GLY A 134 22.81 -16.83 18.51
CA GLY A 134 22.40 -15.44 18.40
C GLY A 134 21.02 -15.41 17.76
N ALA A 135 20.14 -14.62 18.36
CA ALA A 135 18.82 -14.33 17.81
C ALA A 135 18.93 -13.99 16.32
N CYS A 136 18.04 -14.55 15.51
CA CYS A 136 17.95 -14.16 14.12
C CYS A 136 17.72 -12.64 14.02
N ILE A 137 18.47 -11.98 13.13
CA ILE A 137 18.35 -10.55 12.91
C ILE A 137 17.48 -10.35 11.66
N PRO A 138 16.23 -9.87 11.80
CA PRO A 138 15.37 -9.64 10.65
C PRO A 138 15.81 -8.39 9.87
N GLU A 139 15.53 -8.36 8.57
CA GLU A 139 15.75 -7.18 7.75
C GLU A 139 14.90 -5.99 8.22
N THR A 140 15.40 -4.77 7.96
CA THR A 140 14.59 -3.57 8.16
C THR A 140 13.44 -3.52 7.15
N ASP A 141 12.37 -2.81 7.48
CA ASP A 141 11.23 -2.57 6.59
C ASP A 141 11.68 -2.03 5.22
N SER A 142 12.59 -1.07 5.21
CA SER A 142 13.17 -0.54 3.97
C SER A 142 13.96 -1.59 3.19
N GLY A 143 14.68 -2.48 3.88
CA GLY A 143 15.38 -3.60 3.26
C GLY A 143 14.41 -4.60 2.62
N LEU A 144 13.32 -4.92 3.30
CA LEU A 144 12.28 -5.81 2.78
C LEU A 144 11.57 -5.22 1.55
N CYS A 145 11.33 -3.91 1.52
CA CYS A 145 10.79 -3.23 0.35
C CYS A 145 11.71 -3.31 -0.87
N LEU A 146 13.03 -3.17 -0.65
CA LEU A 146 14.02 -3.30 -1.72
C LEU A 146 14.09 -4.73 -2.25
N ILE A 147 14.08 -5.73 -1.36
CA ILE A 147 14.09 -7.16 -1.73
C ILE A 147 12.83 -7.53 -2.52
N ALA A 148 11.68 -7.00 -2.12
CA ALA A 148 10.42 -7.20 -2.82
C ALA A 148 10.25 -6.34 -4.08
N GLU A 149 11.22 -5.46 -4.37
CA GLU A 149 11.15 -4.46 -5.44
C GLU A 149 9.84 -3.66 -5.44
N ALA A 150 9.33 -3.38 -4.23
CA ALA A 150 8.07 -2.69 -4.02
C ALA A 150 8.32 -1.19 -3.83
N SER A 151 7.71 -0.37 -4.68
CA SER A 151 7.82 1.09 -4.59
C SER A 151 6.64 1.74 -3.84
N CYS A 152 5.59 0.98 -3.55
CA CYS A 152 4.34 1.48 -2.98
C CYS A 152 3.58 0.42 -2.15
N GLY A 153 2.78 0.88 -1.18
CA GLY A 153 1.73 0.10 -0.52
C GLY A 153 2.21 -0.90 0.54
N PRO A 154 1.27 -1.51 1.28
CA PRO A 154 1.57 -2.63 2.16
C PRO A 154 1.90 -3.87 1.34
N ILE A 155 2.95 -4.57 1.72
CA ILE A 155 3.33 -5.88 1.19
C ILE A 155 3.46 -6.88 2.32
N LEU A 156 3.11 -8.14 2.04
CA LEU A 156 3.35 -9.25 2.95
C LEU A 156 4.61 -9.99 2.49
N VAL A 157 5.64 -9.98 3.32
CA VAL A 157 6.97 -10.53 3.00
C VAL A 157 7.50 -11.36 4.15
N THR A 158 8.29 -12.38 3.85
CA THR A 158 8.95 -13.21 4.85
C THR A 158 10.37 -12.72 5.04
N ASP A 159 10.74 -12.40 6.28
CA ASP A 159 12.11 -11.99 6.60
C ASP A 159 13.08 -13.19 6.64
N ALA A 160 14.38 -12.93 6.77
CA ALA A 160 15.41 -13.95 6.90
C ALA A 160 15.23 -14.86 8.12
N CYS A 161 14.39 -14.47 9.07
CA CYS A 161 14.03 -15.25 10.25
C CYS A 161 12.85 -16.19 10.04
N GLY A 162 12.21 -16.13 8.87
CA GLY A 162 11.04 -16.94 8.53
C GLY A 162 9.74 -16.37 9.09
N GLU A 163 9.74 -15.15 9.62
CA GLU A 163 8.53 -14.48 10.10
C GLU A 163 7.86 -13.71 8.95
N GLN A 164 6.55 -13.88 8.79
CA GLN A 164 5.76 -13.06 7.86
C GLN A 164 5.50 -11.70 8.48
N ARG A 165 5.82 -10.64 7.73
CA ARG A 165 5.71 -9.26 8.15
C ARG A 165 4.97 -8.46 7.10
N GLU A 166 4.03 -7.64 7.56
CA GLU A 166 3.37 -6.64 6.74
C GLU A 166 4.21 -5.35 6.78
N VAL A 167 4.69 -4.91 5.62
CA VAL A 167 5.63 -3.80 5.48
C VAL A 167 5.05 -2.74 4.55
N ALA A 168 5.06 -1.48 4.96
CA ALA A 168 4.60 -0.36 4.14
C ALA A 168 5.73 0.23 3.30
N CYS A 169 5.72 -0.06 2.00
CA CYS A 169 6.76 0.38 1.08
C CYS A 169 6.34 1.67 0.38
N GLY A 170 6.87 2.83 0.76
CA GLY A 170 6.67 4.07 0.01
C GLY A 170 5.22 4.51 -0.23
N THR A 171 5.05 5.60 -0.98
CA THR A 171 3.76 6.15 -1.39
C THR A 171 3.85 6.65 -2.83
N CYS A 172 2.75 6.54 -3.59
CA CYS A 172 2.73 7.01 -4.97
C CYS A 172 2.52 8.52 -5.10
N GLY A 173 3.02 9.08 -6.20
CA GLY A 173 2.87 10.49 -6.53
C GLY A 173 1.44 10.87 -6.91
N ALA A 174 1.21 12.16 -7.11
CA ALA A 174 -0.10 12.67 -7.50
C ALA A 174 -0.52 12.14 -8.89
N GLY A 175 -1.64 11.43 -8.94
CA GLY A 175 -2.18 10.83 -10.17
C GLY A 175 -1.67 9.41 -10.47
N GLU A 176 -0.77 8.88 -9.64
CA GLU A 176 -0.32 7.49 -9.70
C GLU A 176 -1.10 6.62 -8.71
N ARG A 177 -1.26 5.34 -9.05
CA ARG A 177 -1.84 4.30 -8.21
C ARG A 177 -0.77 3.31 -7.79
N CYS A 178 -0.91 2.79 -6.57
CA CYS A 178 -0.16 1.61 -6.18
C CYS A 178 -0.90 0.36 -6.64
N GLY A 179 -0.29 -0.44 -7.50
CA GLY A 179 -0.87 -1.70 -7.96
C GLY A 179 0.18 -2.71 -8.37
N VAL A 180 -0.28 -3.90 -8.76
CA VAL A 180 0.62 -4.97 -9.20
C VAL A 180 0.97 -4.75 -10.66
N VAL A 181 2.22 -4.38 -10.93
CA VAL A 181 2.79 -4.25 -12.27
C VAL A 181 3.86 -5.31 -12.41
N GLU A 182 3.68 -6.23 -13.36
CA GLU A 182 4.59 -7.37 -13.58
C GLU A 182 4.85 -8.19 -12.30
N GLY A 183 3.82 -8.39 -11.48
CA GLY A 183 3.92 -9.17 -10.23
C GLY A 183 4.50 -8.42 -9.03
N ARG A 184 4.81 -7.12 -9.15
CA ARG A 184 5.40 -6.29 -8.08
C ARG A 184 4.50 -5.10 -7.75
N LYS A 185 4.44 -4.66 -6.48
CA LYS A 185 3.68 -3.46 -6.08
C LYS A 185 4.45 -2.20 -6.51
N GLN A 186 3.97 -1.54 -7.56
CA GLN A 186 4.59 -0.37 -8.16
C GLN A 186 3.59 0.77 -8.39
N CYS A 187 4.13 1.99 -8.47
CA CYS A 187 3.35 3.16 -8.86
C CYS A 187 3.15 3.19 -10.38
N PHE A 188 1.92 3.38 -10.83
CA PHE A 188 1.59 3.53 -12.24
C PHE A 188 0.52 4.59 -12.45
N VAL A 189 0.52 5.24 -13.61
CA VAL A 189 -0.56 6.15 -14.00
C VAL A 189 -1.66 5.32 -14.67
N PRO A 190 -2.87 5.22 -14.08
CA PRO A 190 -3.96 4.50 -14.70
C PRO A 190 -4.37 5.19 -16.02
N PRO A 191 -4.73 4.42 -17.06
CA PRO A 191 -5.28 5.00 -18.28
C PRO A 191 -6.58 5.78 -17.98
N PRO A 192 -6.97 6.74 -18.84
CA PRO A 192 -8.25 7.43 -18.69
C PRO A 192 -9.41 6.42 -18.60
N PRO A 193 -10.44 6.69 -17.78
CA PRO A 193 -11.59 5.79 -17.65
C PRO A 193 -12.26 5.59 -19.02
N ALA A 194 -12.11 4.41 -19.59
CA ALA A 194 -12.78 3.97 -20.80
C ALA A 194 -13.37 2.60 -20.52
N TRP A 195 -14.65 2.42 -20.85
CA TRP A 195 -15.25 1.09 -20.80
C TRP A 195 -14.60 0.21 -21.84
N ASP A 196 -14.07 -0.93 -21.42
CA ASP A 196 -13.69 -1.95 -22.39
C ASP A 196 -14.97 -2.63 -22.91
N HIS A 197 -15.50 -2.12 -24.02
CA HIS A 197 -16.65 -2.71 -24.70
C HIS A 197 -16.33 -4.04 -25.40
N ALA A 198 -15.05 -4.42 -25.51
CA ALA A 198 -14.63 -5.68 -26.14
C ALA A 198 -14.65 -6.87 -25.14
N PHE A 199 -14.64 -6.59 -23.83
CA PHE A 199 -14.70 -7.60 -22.77
C PHE A 199 -16.14 -7.79 -22.27
N GLN A 200 -16.93 -8.62 -22.97
CA GLN A 200 -18.21 -9.12 -22.42
C GLN A 200 -17.99 -10.51 -21.84
N TRP A 201 -17.92 -10.61 -20.51
CA TRP A 201 -18.03 -11.92 -19.89
C TRP A 201 -19.48 -12.36 -19.93
N ILE A 202 -19.75 -13.38 -20.74
CA ILE A 202 -21.07 -14.00 -20.81
C ILE A 202 -21.13 -15.03 -19.68
N VAL A 203 -21.86 -14.70 -18.62
CA VAL A 203 -22.15 -15.67 -17.57
C VAL A 203 -22.98 -16.83 -18.19
N PRO A 204 -22.64 -18.10 -17.92
CA PRO A 204 -23.23 -19.26 -18.61
C PRO A 204 -24.77 -19.38 -18.52
N ASP A 205 -25.42 -18.77 -17.52
CA ASP A 205 -26.88 -18.76 -17.34
C ASP A 205 -27.46 -17.36 -17.67
N PRO A 206 -28.51 -17.25 -18.53
CA PRO A 206 -29.16 -15.97 -18.87
C PRO A 206 -29.93 -15.30 -17.72
N GLY A 207 -29.86 -15.81 -16.50
CA GLY A 207 -30.37 -15.13 -15.32
C GLY A 207 -29.84 -13.70 -15.19
N TYR A 208 -30.71 -12.75 -14.84
CA TYR A 208 -30.31 -11.36 -14.58
C TYR A 208 -29.27 -11.33 -13.45
N CYS A 209 -28.04 -10.91 -13.76
CA CYS A 209 -27.00 -10.71 -12.75
C CYS A 209 -27.32 -9.51 -11.88
N GLN A 210 -27.34 -9.69 -10.56
CA GLN A 210 -27.86 -8.70 -9.62
C GLN A 210 -26.81 -8.07 -8.71
N LYS A 211 -25.79 -8.84 -8.36
CA LYS A 211 -24.79 -8.45 -7.36
C LYS A 211 -23.44 -9.04 -7.72
N VAL A 212 -22.41 -8.31 -7.33
CA VAL A 212 -21.02 -8.70 -7.40
C VAL A 212 -20.41 -8.54 -6.02
N ALA A 213 -19.52 -9.45 -5.65
CA ALA A 213 -18.59 -9.32 -4.53
C ALA A 213 -17.23 -9.82 -5.00
N GLY A 214 -16.17 -9.32 -4.40
CA GLY A 214 -14.83 -9.85 -4.63
C GLY A 214 -13.98 -9.70 -3.38
N ASP A 215 -12.80 -10.27 -3.45
CA ASP A 215 -11.71 -10.05 -2.51
C ASP A 215 -10.38 -10.28 -3.25
N ALA A 216 -9.27 -10.43 -2.49
CA ALA A 216 -7.96 -10.69 -3.08
C ALA A 216 -7.85 -12.08 -3.74
N LEU A 217 -8.77 -13.01 -3.45
CA LEU A 217 -8.72 -14.40 -3.88
C LEU A 217 -9.71 -14.70 -5.01
N GLY A 218 -10.78 -13.92 -5.15
CA GLY A 218 -11.77 -14.19 -6.17
C GLY A 218 -12.76 -13.06 -6.45
N LEU A 219 -13.58 -13.31 -7.46
CA LEU A 219 -14.70 -12.47 -7.85
C LEU A 219 -15.92 -13.36 -8.05
N TRP A 220 -17.03 -12.96 -7.43
CA TRP A 220 -18.28 -13.70 -7.46
C TRP A 220 -19.42 -12.83 -7.95
N VAL A 221 -20.30 -13.45 -8.73
CA VAL A 221 -21.51 -12.80 -9.25
C VAL A 221 -22.73 -13.67 -8.98
N THR A 222 -23.85 -13.03 -8.70
CA THR A 222 -25.13 -13.72 -8.51
C THR A 222 -26.02 -13.44 -9.70
N CYS A 223 -26.41 -14.49 -10.43
CA CYS A 223 -27.23 -14.37 -11.63
C CYS A 223 -28.46 -15.27 -11.50
N GLY A 224 -29.64 -14.68 -11.38
CA GLY A 224 -30.87 -15.42 -11.07
C GLY A 224 -30.78 -16.19 -9.74
N ARG A 225 -30.71 -17.51 -9.83
CA ARG A 225 -30.55 -18.42 -8.67
C ARG A 225 -29.24 -19.18 -8.72
N GLU A 226 -28.22 -18.60 -9.34
CA GLU A 226 -26.92 -19.23 -9.46
C GLU A 226 -25.85 -18.25 -8.98
N ILE A 227 -24.80 -18.79 -8.37
CA ILE A 227 -23.63 -18.03 -7.96
C ILE A 227 -22.47 -18.53 -8.81
N PHE A 228 -21.75 -17.60 -9.41
CA PHE A 228 -20.59 -17.92 -10.23
C PHE A 228 -19.34 -17.32 -9.60
N GLU A 229 -18.24 -18.07 -9.67
CA GLU A 229 -16.89 -17.67 -9.31
C GLU A 229 -16.05 -17.51 -10.57
N TRP A 230 -15.25 -16.46 -10.62
CA TRP A 230 -14.34 -16.19 -11.71
C TRP A 230 -12.99 -16.87 -11.50
N ASP A 231 -12.47 -17.52 -12.54
CA ASP A 231 -11.18 -18.20 -12.50
C ASP A 231 -9.94 -17.29 -12.57
N GLY A 232 -10.14 -15.98 -12.81
CA GLY A 232 -9.07 -15.01 -12.97
C GLY A 232 -8.64 -14.75 -14.42
N ASP A 233 -9.17 -15.48 -15.40
CA ASP A 233 -8.74 -15.39 -16.81
C ASP A 233 -9.89 -15.34 -17.82
N SER A 234 -10.69 -16.41 -17.94
CA SER A 234 -11.71 -16.49 -18.99
C SER A 234 -12.98 -17.29 -18.67
N THR A 235 -13.06 -17.97 -17.51
CA THR A 235 -14.20 -18.86 -17.22
C THR A 235 -14.89 -18.62 -15.88
N TRP A 236 -16.22 -18.78 -15.91
CA TRP A 236 -17.10 -18.74 -14.75
C TRP A 236 -17.47 -20.16 -14.31
N THR A 237 -17.21 -20.48 -13.05
CA THR A 237 -17.61 -21.75 -12.42
C THR A 237 -18.83 -21.54 -11.55
N SER A 238 -19.86 -22.37 -11.73
CA SER A 238 -21.06 -22.35 -10.89
C SER A 238 -20.77 -22.98 -9.52
N LEU A 239 -21.16 -22.27 -8.46
CA LEU A 239 -21.07 -22.71 -7.06
C LEU A 239 -22.38 -23.34 -6.56
N GLY A 240 -23.43 -23.37 -7.36
CA GLY A 240 -24.75 -23.87 -6.99
C GLY A 240 -25.60 -22.89 -6.17
N TRP A 241 -26.89 -23.19 -6.06
CA TRP A 241 -27.86 -22.44 -5.25
C TRP A 241 -28.07 -23.06 -3.87
N PRO A 242 -27.77 -22.36 -2.76
CA PRO A 242 -28.05 -22.87 -1.42
C PRO A 242 -29.47 -22.57 -0.92
N GLY A 243 -30.18 -21.64 -1.56
CA GLY A 243 -31.48 -21.16 -1.12
C GLY A 243 -32.66 -22.06 -1.51
N SER A 244 -33.86 -21.69 -1.07
CA SER A 244 -35.09 -22.31 -1.59
C SER A 244 -35.43 -21.78 -2.99
N SER A 245 -36.29 -22.50 -3.70
CA SER A 245 -36.79 -22.11 -5.04
C SER A 245 -37.64 -20.84 -5.07
N ASN A 246 -37.92 -20.20 -3.94
CA ASN A 246 -38.60 -18.90 -3.88
C ASN A 246 -37.74 -17.81 -3.26
N SER A 247 -36.49 -18.09 -2.88
CA SER A 247 -35.57 -17.08 -2.35
C SER A 247 -34.74 -16.46 -3.49
N THR A 248 -34.27 -15.25 -3.30
CA THR A 248 -33.29 -14.54 -4.14
C THR A 248 -32.20 -13.93 -3.27
N VAL A 249 -31.05 -13.63 -3.88
CA VAL A 249 -29.94 -13.00 -3.15
C VAL A 249 -30.30 -11.58 -2.75
N ARG A 250 -30.00 -11.23 -1.50
CA ARG A 250 -30.23 -9.90 -0.95
C ARG A 250 -28.95 -9.18 -0.56
N ALA A 251 -27.96 -9.89 -0.05
CA ALA A 251 -26.59 -9.40 0.09
C ALA A 251 -25.61 -10.53 -0.14
N ILE A 252 -24.43 -10.18 -0.63
CA ILE A 252 -23.29 -11.06 -0.86
C ILE A 252 -22.05 -10.31 -0.38
N TRP A 253 -21.14 -11.01 0.29
CA TRP A 253 -19.89 -10.44 0.79
C TRP A 253 -18.83 -11.54 0.88
N ALA A 254 -17.59 -11.23 0.48
CA ALA A 254 -16.44 -12.12 0.60
C ALA A 254 -15.52 -11.62 1.71
N ASP A 255 -14.98 -12.54 2.51
CA ASP A 255 -14.24 -12.19 3.73
C ASP A 255 -12.74 -11.96 3.56
N GLY A 256 -12.21 -12.12 2.33
CA GLY A 256 -10.77 -12.04 2.08
C GLY A 256 -10.01 -13.34 2.34
N ALA A 257 -10.66 -14.35 2.91
CA ALA A 257 -10.11 -15.68 3.14
C ALA A 257 -10.78 -16.74 2.25
N GLY A 258 -11.48 -16.32 1.19
CA GLY A 258 -12.18 -17.20 0.25
C GLY A 258 -13.51 -17.72 0.78
N THR A 259 -13.98 -17.22 1.94
CA THR A 259 -15.34 -17.50 2.40
C THR A 259 -16.31 -16.51 1.78
N LEU A 260 -17.32 -17.05 1.11
CA LEU A 260 -18.44 -16.24 0.60
C LEU A 260 -19.64 -16.32 1.55
N TRP A 261 -20.16 -15.16 1.92
CA TRP A 261 -21.37 -15.00 2.72
C TRP A 261 -22.54 -14.56 1.85
N LEU A 262 -23.69 -15.19 2.06
CA LEU A 262 -24.91 -14.92 1.33
C LEU A 262 -26.06 -14.69 2.30
N ALA A 263 -26.81 -13.62 2.11
CA ALA A 263 -28.11 -13.40 2.74
C ALA A 263 -29.20 -13.48 1.68
N VAL A 264 -30.22 -14.31 1.92
CA VAL A 264 -31.33 -14.49 0.98
C VAL A 264 -32.65 -13.96 1.54
N ASN A 265 -33.51 -13.45 0.66
CA ASN A 265 -34.85 -13.00 1.04
C ASN A 265 -35.83 -14.19 1.16
N ASN A 266 -37.07 -13.90 1.59
CA ASN A 266 -38.22 -14.80 1.76
C ASN A 266 -38.05 -15.91 2.81
N SER A 267 -36.92 -16.61 2.83
CA SER A 267 -36.55 -17.54 3.89
C SER A 267 -35.75 -16.89 5.02
N TYR A 268 -35.21 -15.69 4.80
CA TYR A 268 -34.41 -14.94 5.77
C TYR A 268 -33.24 -15.74 6.36
N ARG A 269 -32.62 -16.55 5.52
CA ARG A 269 -31.47 -17.39 5.89
C ARG A 269 -30.18 -16.78 5.38
N THR A 270 -29.10 -17.14 6.06
CA THR A 270 -27.74 -16.86 5.65
C THR A 270 -26.99 -18.14 5.34
N PHE A 271 -26.11 -18.08 4.36
CA PHE A 271 -25.28 -19.21 3.93
C PHE A 271 -23.82 -18.80 3.84
N ARG A 272 -22.93 -19.76 4.08
CA ARG A 272 -21.48 -19.63 4.01
C ARG A 272 -20.94 -20.69 3.03
N TRP A 273 -20.14 -20.24 2.07
CA TRP A 273 -19.33 -21.09 1.21
C TRP A 273 -17.94 -21.25 1.82
N ASP A 274 -17.46 -22.47 1.96
CA ASP A 274 -16.13 -22.78 2.53
C ASP A 274 -15.06 -23.07 1.46
N GLY A 275 -15.36 -22.79 0.19
CA GLY A 275 -14.54 -23.19 -0.95
C GLY A 275 -15.02 -24.46 -1.65
N VAL A 276 -15.88 -25.27 -0.99
CA VAL A 276 -16.34 -26.56 -1.52
C VAL A 276 -17.84 -26.77 -1.37
N HIS A 277 -18.43 -26.34 -0.26
CA HIS A 277 -19.84 -26.54 0.05
C HIS A 277 -20.49 -25.31 0.66
N TRP A 278 -21.79 -25.19 0.38
CA TRP A 278 -22.65 -24.27 1.10
C TRP A 278 -23.14 -24.86 2.41
N THR A 279 -22.99 -24.09 3.49
CA THR A 279 -23.55 -24.39 4.80
C THR A 279 -24.47 -23.25 5.25
N GLN A 280 -25.58 -23.57 5.91
CA GLN A 280 -26.42 -22.53 6.51
C GLN A 280 -25.70 -21.96 7.73
N ALA A 281 -25.53 -20.64 7.77
CA ALA A 281 -24.94 -19.94 8.90
C ALA A 281 -26.03 -19.53 9.89
N GLY A 282 -26.06 -20.16 11.06
CA GLY A 282 -26.99 -19.84 12.14
C GLY A 282 -28.47 -20.07 11.83
N GLY A 283 -29.34 -19.47 12.66
CA GLY A 283 -30.80 -19.56 12.54
C GLY A 283 -31.41 -18.68 11.44
N THR A 284 -32.75 -18.68 11.38
CA THR A 284 -33.53 -17.79 10.51
C THR A 284 -33.68 -16.41 11.15
N LEU A 285 -33.41 -15.35 10.38
CA LEU A 285 -33.34 -13.96 10.88
C LEU A 285 -34.42 -13.06 10.28
N SER A 286 -35.56 -12.93 10.95
CA SER A 286 -36.67 -12.09 10.49
C SER A 286 -36.70 -10.74 11.23
N PRO A 287 -37.07 -9.62 10.58
CA PRO A 287 -37.39 -9.42 9.15
C PRO A 287 -36.19 -9.04 8.27
N VAL A 288 -36.46 -8.93 6.96
CA VAL A 288 -35.62 -8.49 5.82
C VAL A 288 -34.16 -8.15 6.13
N LEU A 289 -33.28 -8.97 5.56
CA LEU A 289 -31.84 -8.75 5.46
C LEU A 289 -31.56 -7.74 4.34
N ASN A 290 -30.58 -6.84 4.46
CA ASN A 290 -30.30 -5.83 3.44
C ASN A 290 -28.82 -5.75 3.06
N ALA A 291 -27.91 -5.84 4.03
CA ALA A 291 -26.48 -5.70 3.81
C ALA A 291 -25.70 -6.70 4.67
N LEU A 292 -24.61 -7.21 4.10
CA LEU A 292 -23.62 -8.08 4.73
C LEU A 292 -22.25 -7.44 4.56
N GLY A 293 -21.37 -7.64 5.54
CA GLY A 293 -20.01 -7.15 5.50
C GLY A 293 -19.29 -7.42 6.81
N GLY A 294 -17.98 -7.28 6.79
CA GLY A 294 -17.15 -7.67 7.90
C GLY A 294 -15.69 -7.39 7.64
N SER A 295 -14.88 -7.57 8.68
CA SER A 295 -13.42 -7.60 8.60
C SER A 295 -12.86 -8.25 9.86
N ASN A 296 -11.62 -8.77 9.79
CA ASN A 296 -10.91 -9.37 10.93
C ASN A 296 -11.72 -10.44 11.67
N GLY A 297 -12.40 -11.31 10.92
CA GLY A 297 -13.24 -12.38 11.48
C GLY A 297 -14.58 -11.91 12.05
N ASN A 298 -14.83 -10.61 12.16
CA ASN A 298 -16.14 -10.07 12.47
C ASN A 298 -17.00 -10.07 11.21
N VAL A 299 -18.25 -10.49 11.35
CA VAL A 299 -19.24 -10.46 10.27
C VAL A 299 -20.52 -9.88 10.84
N TRP A 300 -21.07 -8.89 10.12
CA TRP A 300 -22.32 -8.25 10.48
C TRP A 300 -23.34 -8.36 9.37
N LEU A 301 -24.59 -8.38 9.81
CA LEU A 301 -25.75 -8.43 8.94
C LEU A 301 -26.75 -7.36 9.37
N ALA A 302 -27.00 -6.42 8.49
CA ALA A 302 -27.95 -5.33 8.72
C ALA A 302 -29.19 -5.49 7.87
N GLY A 303 -30.32 -5.02 8.39
CA GLY A 303 -31.63 -5.25 7.81
C GLY A 303 -32.66 -4.17 8.12
N ALA A 304 -33.93 -4.51 7.91
CA ALA A 304 -35.06 -3.63 8.17
C ALA A 304 -35.31 -3.45 9.67
N SER A 305 -36.03 -2.38 10.03
CA SER A 305 -36.56 -2.15 11.38
C SER A 305 -35.50 -2.13 12.50
N GLY A 306 -34.34 -1.51 12.25
CA GLY A 306 -33.24 -1.43 13.21
C GLY A 306 -32.54 -2.75 13.49
N ASN A 307 -32.75 -3.78 12.67
CA ASN A 307 -32.08 -5.06 12.88
C ASN A 307 -30.63 -5.00 12.39
N LEU A 308 -29.74 -5.27 13.33
CA LEU A 308 -28.31 -5.49 13.12
C LEU A 308 -27.92 -6.73 13.92
N PHE A 309 -27.15 -7.62 13.31
CA PHE A 309 -26.68 -8.84 13.94
C PHE A 309 -25.17 -8.96 13.76
N GLY A 310 -24.47 -9.38 14.81
CA GLY A 310 -23.07 -9.79 14.77
C GLY A 310 -22.95 -11.32 14.77
N TRP A 311 -22.01 -11.85 14.01
CA TRP A 311 -21.70 -13.27 13.98
C TRP A 311 -20.76 -13.65 15.13
N SER A 312 -21.16 -14.64 15.94
CA SER A 312 -20.39 -15.10 17.11
C SER A 312 -19.35 -16.20 16.80
N GLY A 313 -19.28 -16.66 15.55
CA GLY A 313 -18.55 -17.87 15.16
C GLY A 313 -19.45 -19.07 14.90
N SER A 314 -20.62 -19.14 15.54
CA SER A 314 -21.59 -20.24 15.37
C SER A 314 -23.03 -19.81 15.11
N ASP A 315 -23.44 -18.65 15.64
CA ASP A 315 -24.78 -18.10 15.42
C ASP A 315 -24.79 -16.56 15.43
N TRP A 316 -25.92 -15.99 15.03
CA TRP A 316 -26.15 -14.55 14.97
C TRP A 316 -26.67 -14.01 16.30
N THR A 317 -26.03 -12.96 16.80
CA THR A 317 -26.46 -12.23 18.00
C THR A 317 -26.96 -10.85 17.60
N LYS A 318 -28.15 -10.48 18.07
CA LYS A 318 -28.74 -9.17 17.75
C LYS A 318 -28.02 -8.05 18.51
N GLU A 319 -27.56 -7.05 17.77
CA GLU A 319 -27.04 -5.80 18.30
C GLU A 319 -28.18 -4.86 18.65
N THR A 320 -28.10 -4.20 19.81
CA THR A 320 -29.14 -3.27 20.27
C THR A 320 -28.75 -1.84 19.92
N LEU A 321 -29.45 -1.27 18.93
CA LEU A 321 -29.27 0.12 18.52
C LEU A 321 -30.48 0.97 18.94
N ALA A 322 -30.24 2.25 19.25
CA ALA A 322 -31.28 3.22 19.58
C ALA A 322 -32.00 3.76 18.32
N THR A 323 -32.45 2.87 17.43
CA THR A 323 -33.18 3.24 16.20
C THR A 323 -34.09 2.11 15.74
N THR A 324 -35.13 2.47 14.98
CA THR A 324 -35.97 1.53 14.22
C THR A 324 -35.79 1.71 12.72
N GLU A 325 -34.88 2.58 12.29
CA GLU A 325 -34.63 2.83 10.87
C GLU A 325 -34.04 1.60 10.19
N SER A 326 -34.37 1.43 8.91
CA SER A 326 -33.84 0.31 8.11
C SER A 326 -32.46 0.64 7.57
N PHE A 327 -31.53 -0.31 7.67
CA PHE A 327 -30.18 -0.20 7.13
C PHE A 327 -30.10 -0.79 5.72
N TYR A 328 -29.32 -0.17 4.84
CA TYR A 328 -29.18 -0.57 3.44
C TYR A 328 -27.72 -0.77 3.00
N GLY A 329 -26.77 -0.15 3.69
CA GLY A 329 -25.34 -0.36 3.45
C GLY A 329 -24.62 -0.75 4.74
N LEU A 330 -23.61 -1.61 4.59
CA LEU A 330 -22.70 -2.01 5.65
C LEU A 330 -21.30 -2.13 5.05
N TRP A 331 -20.31 -1.56 5.72
CA TRP A 331 -18.90 -1.72 5.36
C TRP A 331 -18.05 -1.76 6.62
N ALA A 332 -16.98 -2.54 6.60
CA ALA A 332 -16.01 -2.61 7.69
C ALA A 332 -14.60 -2.37 7.16
N ALA A 333 -13.85 -1.54 7.87
CA ALA A 333 -12.47 -1.24 7.57
C ALA A 333 -11.57 -2.45 7.92
N PRO A 334 -10.43 -2.62 7.24
CA PRO A 334 -9.44 -3.64 7.59
C PRO A 334 -8.91 -3.52 9.03
N SER A 335 -9.02 -2.35 9.66
CA SER A 335 -8.66 -2.12 11.06
C SER A 335 -9.70 -2.64 12.07
N GLY A 336 -10.90 -3.04 11.62
CA GLY A 336 -11.96 -3.68 12.42
C GLY A 336 -13.16 -2.79 12.75
N GLU A 337 -13.06 -1.48 12.55
CA GLU A 337 -14.19 -0.56 12.64
C GLU A 337 -15.21 -0.84 11.54
N ALA A 338 -16.50 -0.63 11.82
CA ALA A 338 -17.56 -0.86 10.86
C ALA A 338 -18.60 0.24 10.86
N TRP A 339 -19.33 0.39 9.77
CA TRP A 339 -20.39 1.37 9.62
C TRP A 339 -21.61 0.75 8.99
N VAL A 340 -22.79 1.17 9.47
CA VAL A 340 -24.07 0.88 8.85
C VAL A 340 -24.80 2.17 8.52
N VAL A 341 -25.43 2.21 7.35
CA VAL A 341 -26.15 3.37 6.85
C VAL A 341 -27.57 3.01 6.43
N GLY A 342 -28.50 3.95 6.55
CA GLY A 342 -29.90 3.66 6.32
C GLY A 342 -30.81 4.85 6.05
N ASN A 343 -32.10 4.63 6.29
CA ASN A 343 -33.14 5.65 6.17
C ASN A 343 -32.88 6.86 7.06
N ALA A 344 -33.47 7.99 6.70
CA ALA A 344 -33.43 9.25 7.46
C ALA A 344 -31.99 9.74 7.77
N GLY A 345 -31.03 9.44 6.89
CA GLY A 345 -29.61 9.77 7.10
C GLY A 345 -28.95 9.02 8.25
N THR A 346 -29.52 7.90 8.70
CA THR A 346 -28.99 7.14 9.84
C THR A 346 -27.60 6.60 9.51
N ILE A 347 -26.64 6.86 10.40
CA ILE A 347 -25.31 6.24 10.41
C ILE A 347 -25.02 5.75 11.82
N PHE A 348 -24.58 4.50 11.96
CA PHE A 348 -23.93 4.01 13.17
C PHE A 348 -22.52 3.54 12.82
N ALA A 349 -21.57 3.82 13.71
CA ALA A 349 -20.19 3.35 13.62
C ALA A 349 -19.89 2.40 14.80
N HIS A 350 -19.23 1.29 14.50
CA HIS A 350 -18.75 0.31 15.46
C HIS A 350 -17.31 0.63 15.84
N GLY A 351 -17.08 0.84 17.12
CA GLY A 351 -15.75 1.00 17.69
C GLY A 351 -15.55 0.13 18.93
N PRO A 352 -14.52 0.42 19.75
CA PRO A 352 -14.19 -0.38 20.93
C PRO A 352 -15.31 -0.50 21.97
N SER A 353 -16.24 0.47 22.01
CA SER A 353 -17.38 0.50 22.94
C SER A 353 -18.68 0.02 22.30
N GLY A 354 -18.62 -0.62 21.13
CA GLY A 354 -19.78 -1.04 20.36
C GLY A 354 -20.28 0.02 19.38
N TRP A 355 -21.54 -0.09 19.01
CA TRP A 355 -22.16 0.75 17.98
C TRP A 355 -22.65 2.10 18.54
N LEU A 356 -22.23 3.19 17.90
CA LEU A 356 -22.61 4.57 18.27
C LEU A 356 -23.18 5.32 17.07
N SER A 357 -24.27 6.06 17.31
CA SER A 357 -24.89 6.92 16.28
C SER A 357 -23.95 8.06 15.89
N GLN A 358 -23.92 8.39 14.61
CA GLN A 358 -23.11 9.45 14.03
C GLN A 358 -24.00 10.47 13.32
N ALA A 359 -23.69 11.76 13.50
CA ALA A 359 -24.39 12.83 12.79
C ALA A 359 -23.96 12.86 11.33
N SER A 360 -24.84 12.48 10.41
CA SER A 360 -24.55 12.42 8.96
C SER A 360 -24.69 13.76 8.24
N ASN A 361 -25.31 14.76 8.89
CA ASN A 361 -25.64 16.07 8.29
C ASN A 361 -26.58 15.98 7.07
N THR A 362 -27.39 14.92 6.99
CA THR A 362 -28.46 14.76 5.99
C THR A 362 -29.63 13.99 6.58
N THR A 363 -30.81 14.14 5.98
CA THR A 363 -31.99 13.31 6.27
C THR A 363 -32.35 12.39 5.10
N ALA A 364 -31.61 12.46 3.98
CA ALA A 364 -31.83 11.58 2.85
C ALA A 364 -31.52 10.13 3.22
N LYS A 365 -32.23 9.19 2.60
CA LYS A 365 -31.91 7.77 2.74
C LYS A 365 -30.53 7.51 2.14
N LEU A 366 -29.66 6.87 2.93
CA LEU A 366 -28.36 6.39 2.50
C LEU A 366 -28.49 4.94 2.00
N ASN A 367 -28.07 4.68 0.77
CA ASN A 367 -28.23 3.41 0.08
C ASN A 367 -26.98 2.53 0.14
N ALA A 368 -25.79 3.13 0.19
CA ALA A 368 -24.53 2.40 0.16
C ALA A 368 -23.45 3.13 0.96
N ILE A 369 -22.46 2.36 1.41
CA ILE A 369 -21.28 2.84 2.15
C ILE A 369 -20.06 2.03 1.73
N HIS A 370 -18.91 2.70 1.60
CA HIS A 370 -17.61 2.08 1.39
C HIS A 370 -16.52 3.04 1.85
N GLY A 371 -15.35 2.53 2.22
CA GLY A 371 -14.20 3.36 2.60
C GLY A 371 -12.89 2.79 2.07
N SER A 372 -11.84 3.61 2.07
CA SER A 372 -10.47 3.11 1.87
C SER A 372 -9.79 2.77 3.19
N SER A 373 -10.27 3.35 4.30
CA SER A 373 -9.77 3.13 5.66
C SER A 373 -10.80 3.55 6.70
N ALA A 374 -10.53 3.33 7.99
CA ALA A 374 -11.40 3.79 9.07
C ALA A 374 -11.53 5.33 9.18
N THR A 375 -10.65 6.07 8.51
CA THR A 375 -10.63 7.54 8.49
C THR A 375 -10.98 8.13 7.12
N ASP A 376 -11.40 7.30 6.16
CA ASP A 376 -11.83 7.73 4.83
C ASP A 376 -13.00 6.86 4.36
N VAL A 377 -14.22 7.31 4.66
CA VAL A 377 -15.45 6.55 4.40
C VAL A 377 -16.49 7.41 3.70
N TRP A 378 -17.14 6.88 2.69
CA TRP A 378 -18.19 7.55 1.93
C TRP A 378 -19.52 6.83 2.10
N ALA A 379 -20.57 7.59 2.42
CA ALA A 379 -21.94 7.11 2.38
C ALA A 379 -22.75 7.91 1.36
N VAL A 380 -23.53 7.21 0.55
CA VAL A 380 -24.24 7.81 -0.60
C VAL A 380 -25.70 7.41 -0.62
N GLY A 381 -26.55 8.24 -1.21
CA GLY A 381 -27.99 8.08 -1.06
C GLY A 381 -28.87 8.75 -2.11
N GLU A 382 -30.13 8.92 -1.73
CA GLU A 382 -31.15 9.61 -2.53
C GLU A 382 -30.83 11.10 -2.71
N ASN A 383 -31.40 11.71 -3.75
CA ASN A 383 -31.22 13.14 -4.08
C ASN A 383 -29.76 13.54 -4.36
N GLY A 384 -28.94 12.61 -4.86
CA GLY A 384 -27.53 12.87 -5.16
C GLY A 384 -26.64 13.08 -3.93
N VAL A 385 -27.13 12.73 -2.72
CA VAL A 385 -26.38 12.94 -1.48
C VAL A 385 -25.16 12.03 -1.42
N ALA A 386 -24.01 12.64 -1.14
CA ALA A 386 -22.78 11.96 -0.73
C ALA A 386 -22.24 12.67 0.52
N VAL A 387 -21.99 11.89 1.57
CA VAL A 387 -21.35 12.36 2.80
C VAL A 387 -20.04 11.62 3.00
N HIS A 388 -19.02 12.34 3.45
CA HIS A 388 -17.65 11.87 3.57
C HIS A 388 -17.18 11.99 5.02
N TRP A 389 -16.63 10.91 5.55
CA TRP A 389 -16.00 10.81 6.85
C TRP A 389 -14.49 10.97 6.71
N ASP A 390 -13.95 11.95 7.41
CA ASP A 390 -12.52 12.30 7.41
C ASP A 390 -11.74 11.75 8.63
N GLY A 391 -12.34 10.82 9.38
CA GLY A 391 -11.81 10.35 10.66
C GLY A 391 -12.34 11.10 11.88
N SER A 392 -13.04 12.22 11.68
CA SER A 392 -13.55 13.05 12.77
C SER A 392 -15.02 13.47 12.60
N SER A 393 -15.45 13.76 11.37
CA SER A 393 -16.80 14.24 11.10
C SER A 393 -17.30 13.83 9.72
N TRP A 394 -18.62 13.71 9.58
CA TRP A 394 -19.27 13.53 8.30
C TRP A 394 -19.55 14.89 7.65
N THR A 395 -19.10 15.10 6.43
CA THR A 395 -19.34 16.33 5.67
C THR A 395 -20.06 16.04 4.36
N HIS A 396 -20.98 16.91 3.96
CA HIS A 396 -21.66 16.77 2.68
C HIS A 396 -20.75 17.24 1.55
N VAL A 397 -20.51 16.38 0.56
CA VAL A 397 -19.69 16.71 -0.62
C VAL A 397 -20.58 16.80 -1.85
N PRO A 398 -20.70 17.98 -2.50
CA PRO A 398 -21.54 18.15 -3.67
C PRO A 398 -21.16 17.21 -4.81
N THR A 399 -22.11 16.37 -5.22
CA THR A 399 -21.93 15.46 -6.35
C THR A 399 -22.30 16.10 -7.69
N GLY A 400 -22.98 17.25 -7.70
CA GLY A 400 -23.43 17.90 -8.94
C GLY A 400 -24.51 17.12 -9.71
N THR A 401 -25.25 16.24 -9.01
CA THR A 401 -26.44 15.56 -9.53
C THR A 401 -27.53 15.54 -8.45
N THR A 402 -28.77 15.29 -8.84
CA THR A 402 -29.89 14.97 -7.93
C THR A 402 -30.36 13.52 -8.09
N ASP A 403 -29.75 12.74 -8.99
CA ASP A 403 -30.10 11.35 -9.18
C ASP A 403 -29.79 10.52 -7.94
N THR A 404 -30.60 9.50 -7.68
CA THR A 404 -30.33 8.56 -6.60
C THR A 404 -29.02 7.82 -6.86
N ILE A 405 -28.14 7.85 -5.88
CA ILE A 405 -26.89 7.09 -5.88
C ILE A 405 -27.14 5.77 -5.15
N GLY A 406 -26.89 4.66 -5.85
CA GLY A 406 -27.16 3.30 -5.36
C GLY A 406 -25.93 2.51 -4.95
N GLY A 407 -24.73 2.97 -5.31
CA GLY A 407 -23.48 2.29 -4.99
C GLY A 407 -22.31 3.27 -4.89
N VAL A 408 -21.33 2.92 -4.05
CA VAL A 408 -20.07 3.65 -3.90
C VAL A 408 -18.93 2.64 -3.80
N TRP A 409 -17.81 2.96 -4.44
CA TRP A 409 -16.54 2.24 -4.33
C TRP A 409 -15.43 3.25 -4.06
N VAL A 410 -14.65 3.04 -3.00
CA VAL A 410 -13.59 3.98 -2.58
C VAL A 410 -12.26 3.25 -2.71
N VAL A 411 -11.37 3.79 -3.54
CA VAL A 411 -10.02 3.25 -3.75
C VAL A 411 -9.04 3.93 -2.81
N SER A 412 -9.14 5.25 -2.66
CA SER A 412 -8.29 6.07 -1.81
C SER A 412 -8.99 7.39 -1.49
N PRO A 413 -8.44 8.24 -0.60
CA PRO A 413 -9.00 9.58 -0.33
C PRO A 413 -9.14 10.45 -1.58
N ASN A 414 -8.33 10.18 -2.61
CA ASN A 414 -8.32 10.93 -3.86
C ASN A 414 -9.03 10.22 -5.02
N GLU A 415 -9.62 9.05 -4.76
CA GLU A 415 -10.26 8.26 -5.81
C GLU A 415 -11.41 7.42 -5.28
N ALA A 416 -12.61 7.79 -5.72
CA ALA A 416 -13.83 7.05 -5.43
C ALA A 416 -14.78 7.11 -6.63
N TYR A 417 -15.73 6.19 -6.67
CA TYR A 417 -16.68 6.04 -7.75
C TYR A 417 -18.08 5.88 -7.18
N ILE A 418 -19.05 6.54 -7.82
CA ILE A 418 -20.46 6.44 -7.45
C ILE A 418 -21.30 6.02 -8.64
N LEU A 419 -22.29 5.17 -8.39
CA LEU A 419 -23.24 4.67 -9.37
C LEU A 419 -24.61 5.35 -9.21
N LEU A 420 -25.02 6.10 -10.22
CA LEU A 420 -26.33 6.75 -10.30
C LEU A 420 -27.32 5.76 -10.91
N ILE A 421 -28.27 5.29 -10.12
CA ILE A 421 -29.23 4.26 -10.56
C ILE A 421 -30.37 4.84 -11.40
N THR A 422 -30.73 6.12 -11.20
CA THR A 422 -31.76 6.81 -11.99
C THR A 422 -31.17 7.42 -13.26
N GLY A 423 -30.00 8.05 -13.15
CA GLY A 423 -29.28 8.69 -14.27
C GLY A 423 -28.45 7.74 -15.13
N LYS A 424 -28.27 6.48 -14.70
CA LYS A 424 -27.46 5.45 -15.38
C LYS A 424 -26.06 5.93 -15.76
N GLN A 425 -25.39 6.58 -14.81
CA GLN A 425 -24.09 7.19 -15.01
C GLN A 425 -23.16 6.82 -13.83
N LEU A 426 -21.87 6.70 -14.12
CA LEU A 426 -20.84 6.70 -13.10
C LEU A 426 -20.26 8.11 -12.94
N ARG A 427 -19.88 8.45 -11.72
CA ARG A 427 -19.05 9.64 -11.45
C ARG A 427 -17.80 9.23 -10.68
N ARG A 428 -16.70 9.91 -10.95
CA ARG A 428 -15.39 9.71 -10.32
C ARG A 428 -15.02 10.92 -9.47
N TRP A 429 -14.63 10.65 -8.23
CA TRP A 429 -13.95 11.57 -7.33
C TRP A 429 -12.46 11.57 -7.63
N ASN A 430 -11.84 12.76 -7.63
CA ASN A 430 -10.42 12.94 -7.90
C ASN A 430 -9.65 13.58 -6.72
N GLY A 431 -10.22 13.55 -5.51
CA GLY A 431 -9.68 14.26 -4.33
C GLY A 431 -10.23 15.66 -4.13
N THR A 432 -10.93 16.22 -5.13
CA THR A 432 -11.47 17.58 -5.04
C THR A 432 -12.91 17.70 -5.51
N THR A 433 -13.27 17.02 -6.59
CA THR A 433 -14.58 17.14 -7.23
C THR A 433 -15.06 15.83 -7.83
N TRP A 434 -16.39 15.69 -7.90
CA TRP A 434 -17.03 14.61 -8.64
C TRP A 434 -17.18 14.98 -10.11
N THR A 435 -16.61 14.17 -10.99
CA THR A 435 -16.66 14.33 -12.44
C THR A 435 -17.46 13.19 -13.08
N ALA A 436 -18.26 13.52 -14.09
CA ALA A 436 -19.00 12.52 -14.85
C ALA A 436 -18.04 11.63 -15.66
N MET A 437 -18.24 10.31 -15.59
CA MET A 437 -17.58 9.35 -16.46
C MET A 437 -18.45 9.06 -17.69
N PRO A 438 -17.88 8.50 -18.76
CA PRO A 438 -18.65 7.94 -19.86
C PRO A 438 -19.77 7.03 -19.36
N ALA A 439 -20.95 7.13 -19.97
CA ALA A 439 -22.13 6.41 -19.52
C ALA A 439 -21.84 4.91 -19.38
N ALA A 440 -22.23 4.35 -18.24
CA ALA A 440 -22.19 2.90 -18.08
C ALA A 440 -23.15 2.27 -19.11
N PRO A 441 -22.79 1.14 -19.72
CA PRO A 441 -23.71 0.42 -20.58
C PRO A 441 -25.04 0.12 -19.87
N ASN A 442 -26.11 -0.02 -20.66
CA ASN A 442 -27.48 -0.04 -20.14
C ASN A 442 -27.68 -1.10 -19.04
N GLY A 443 -28.13 -0.65 -17.87
CA GLY A 443 -28.65 -1.52 -16.82
C GLY A 443 -27.73 -1.77 -15.64
N THR A 444 -26.56 -1.13 -15.50
CA THR A 444 -25.68 -1.28 -14.34
C THR A 444 -26.41 -1.03 -13.00
N ILE A 445 -26.36 -1.99 -12.09
CA ILE A 445 -27.07 -1.98 -10.80
C ILE A 445 -26.18 -2.27 -9.59
N SER A 446 -24.97 -2.79 -9.80
CA SER A 446 -24.00 -3.06 -8.73
C SER A 446 -22.58 -2.83 -9.26
N LEU A 447 -21.72 -2.35 -8.36
CA LEU A 447 -20.35 -1.95 -8.62
C LEU A 447 -19.44 -2.66 -7.61
N TRP A 448 -18.33 -3.20 -8.10
CA TRP A 448 -17.21 -3.68 -7.31
C TRP A 448 -15.92 -3.14 -7.93
N GLY A 449 -14.88 -2.91 -7.15
CA GLY A 449 -13.57 -2.59 -7.70
C GLY A 449 -12.50 -3.56 -7.26
N LEU A 450 -11.49 -3.74 -8.09
CA LEU A 450 -10.28 -4.47 -7.74
C LEU A 450 -9.26 -3.50 -7.12
N GLU A 451 -8.28 -4.01 -6.38
CA GLU A 451 -7.18 -3.20 -5.85
C GLU A 451 -6.37 -2.49 -6.95
N SER A 452 -6.37 -3.02 -8.18
CA SER A 452 -5.81 -2.38 -9.37
C SER A 452 -6.53 -1.06 -9.74
N GLY A 453 -7.67 -0.78 -9.12
CA GLY A 453 -8.56 0.34 -9.44
C GLY A 453 -9.37 0.10 -10.72
N GLU A 454 -9.48 -1.15 -11.15
CA GLU A 454 -10.43 -1.61 -12.16
C GLU A 454 -11.82 -1.72 -11.54
N LEU A 455 -12.84 -1.35 -12.29
CA LEU A 455 -14.21 -1.38 -11.80
C LEU A 455 -14.99 -2.44 -12.56
N ILE A 456 -15.50 -3.39 -11.81
CA ILE A 456 -16.40 -4.40 -12.33
C ILE A 456 -17.82 -3.95 -12.02
N SER A 457 -18.61 -3.79 -13.07
CA SER A 457 -20.02 -3.49 -12.91
C SER A 457 -20.90 -4.56 -13.53
N VAL A 458 -22.00 -4.88 -12.84
CA VAL A 458 -23.02 -5.82 -13.30
C VAL A 458 -24.31 -5.07 -13.59
N GLY A 459 -24.97 -5.42 -14.69
CA GLY A 459 -26.20 -4.78 -15.13
C GLY A 459 -27.29 -5.74 -15.60
N VAL A 460 -28.46 -5.19 -15.93
CA VAL A 460 -29.60 -5.92 -16.51
C VAL A 460 -29.15 -6.65 -17.78
N GLY A 461 -28.93 -7.96 -17.66
CA GLY A 461 -28.38 -8.83 -18.70
C GLY A 461 -27.29 -9.75 -18.13
N VAL A 462 -26.51 -10.35 -19.02
CA VAL A 462 -25.37 -11.22 -18.69
C VAL A 462 -24.01 -10.51 -18.70
N ALA A 463 -23.98 -9.21 -19.01
CA ALA A 463 -22.74 -8.50 -19.25
C ALA A 463 -22.13 -7.94 -17.95
N LEU A 464 -20.90 -8.34 -17.68
CA LEU A 464 -19.96 -7.64 -16.81
C LEU A 464 -19.16 -6.64 -17.62
N TYR A 465 -18.86 -5.50 -17.01
CA TYR A 465 -18.07 -4.44 -17.64
C TYR A 465 -16.86 -4.12 -16.78
N ARG A 466 -15.70 -3.98 -17.43
CA ARG A 466 -14.39 -3.64 -16.86
C ARG A 466 -14.00 -2.21 -17.24
#